data_AF-A0A8T5TPF9-F1
#
_entry.id   AF-A0A8T5TPF9-F1
#
_cell.length_a   1.000
_cell.length_b   1.000
_cell.length_c   1.000
_cell.angle_alpha   90.00
_cell.angle_beta   90.00
_cell.angle_gamma   90.00
#
_symmetry.space_group_name_H-M   'P 1'
#
loop_
_entity.id
_entity.type
_entity.pdbx_description
1 polymer ?
#
loop_
_entity_poly.entity_id
_entity_poly.type
_entity_poly.pdbx_seq_one_letter_code
_entity_poly.pdbx_strand_id
1 'polypeptide(L)'
;MKKVELLAPAKNLKTIKAASQYADSVYFGIEKFNMRMRSENIALENLNKVMDFCRKVGLKAYLATNILVYDNELNTLREIIEKGAEAGVHAFIVHDLAAIEIVKEYGGEFHVSTQCNISNSLSARFYEKLGAERLILARELSLEKIKEIKRNLHKSEVEIFIHGAMCTSISGRCYFSQDICGTEEKSANRGSCVQPCRRRWWLREESGTEYIYDGVRFMNSRDLCTIAYIPQLIESKVDAFKIEGRMRHPHYVEIVSKTYREAIEAYYEGTFTKKKVGKWVTELKKVYNRGFTPGFYFKRVTEEDHQHKSPANLSHFRYIKLGIVKDYYPKENYALISLNNGYLTKTDDIIIMGKKSDTYLHQKAKQIIYNDKLVDKTPQGTAKHEINIKLHVNGEVIGNGEDSIYIFTDKTYKSKKYSL
;
A
#
# COMPACT_ATOMS: atom_id res chain seq x y z
N MET A 1 -5.45 -13.91 -24.01
CA MET A 1 -6.27 -12.85 -23.37
C MET A 1 -5.34 -12.00 -22.51
N LYS A 2 -5.36 -10.67 -22.62
CA LYS A 2 -4.57 -9.78 -21.74
C LYS A 2 -5.10 -9.93 -20.31
N LYS A 3 -4.22 -10.27 -19.36
CA LYS A 3 -4.58 -10.35 -17.94
C LYS A 3 -4.71 -8.94 -17.36
N VAL A 4 -5.52 -8.81 -16.31
CA VAL A 4 -5.65 -7.58 -15.52
C VAL A 4 -4.30 -7.26 -14.85
N GLU A 5 -3.91 -5.99 -14.86
CA GLU A 5 -2.70 -5.51 -14.20
C GLU A 5 -2.92 -5.38 -12.69
N LEU A 6 -1.97 -5.85 -11.87
CA LEU A 6 -1.96 -5.61 -10.42
C LEU A 6 -0.95 -4.52 -10.07
N LEU A 7 -1.47 -3.37 -9.63
CA LEU A 7 -0.72 -2.18 -9.28
C LEU A 7 -0.54 -2.07 -7.75
N ALA A 8 0.71 -2.18 -7.29
CA ALA A 8 1.07 -2.10 -5.87
C ALA A 8 1.55 -0.70 -5.45
N PRO A 9 1.24 -0.26 -4.22
CA PRO A 9 1.72 1.00 -3.67
C PRO A 9 3.14 0.89 -3.12
N ALA A 10 3.95 1.93 -3.30
CA ALA A 10 5.26 2.00 -2.66
C ALA A 10 5.59 3.38 -2.11
N LYS A 11 6.11 3.42 -0.88
CA LYS A 11 6.73 4.62 -0.31
C LYS A 11 8.22 4.72 -0.66
N ASN A 12 8.93 3.60 -0.62
CA ASN A 12 10.38 3.51 -0.80
C ASN A 12 10.78 2.21 -1.53
N LEU A 13 12.06 2.07 -1.86
CA LEU A 13 12.58 0.92 -2.61
C LEU A 13 12.42 -0.42 -1.87
N LYS A 14 12.49 -0.44 -0.53
CA LYS A 14 12.14 -1.62 0.29
C LYS A 14 10.73 -2.13 0.01
N THR A 15 9.78 -1.21 -0.14
CA THR A 15 8.39 -1.54 -0.43
C THR A 15 8.21 -2.04 -1.86
N ILE A 16 8.95 -1.47 -2.83
CA ILE A 16 8.97 -1.95 -4.22
C ILE A 16 9.52 -3.38 -4.28
N LYS A 17 10.65 -3.66 -3.60
CA LYS A 17 11.22 -5.01 -3.48
C LYS A 17 10.19 -5.99 -2.92
N ALA A 18 9.47 -5.60 -1.87
CA ALA A 18 8.42 -6.42 -1.24
C ALA A 18 7.25 -6.76 -2.20
N ALA A 19 6.95 -5.89 -3.17
CA ALA A 19 5.89 -6.11 -4.15
C ALA A 19 6.36 -6.84 -5.42
N SER A 20 7.67 -6.82 -5.70
CA SER A 20 8.23 -7.13 -7.03
C SER A 20 7.92 -8.50 -7.61
N GLN A 21 7.70 -9.51 -6.77
CA GLN A 21 7.36 -10.86 -7.23
C GLN A 21 5.86 -11.07 -7.50
N TYR A 22 5.03 -10.09 -7.13
CA TYR A 22 3.58 -10.27 -7.06
C TYR A 22 2.81 -9.24 -7.89
N ALA A 23 3.35 -8.04 -8.08
CA ALA A 23 2.74 -6.96 -8.84
C ALA A 23 3.29 -6.88 -10.27
N ASP A 24 2.48 -6.38 -11.21
CA ASP A 24 2.95 -6.05 -12.57
C ASP A 24 3.53 -4.63 -12.62
N SER A 25 3.04 -3.77 -11.72
CA SER A 25 3.38 -2.37 -11.67
C SER A 25 3.41 -1.85 -10.24
N VAL A 26 4.18 -0.78 -10.03
CA VAL A 26 4.23 -0.04 -8.77
C VAL A 26 3.93 1.43 -8.99
N TYR A 27 3.24 2.05 -8.04
CA TYR A 27 3.11 3.51 -7.99
C TYR A 27 3.70 4.07 -6.71
N PHE A 28 4.44 5.17 -6.86
CA PHE A 28 5.09 5.86 -5.75
C PHE A 28 4.99 7.37 -5.94
N GLY A 29 5.39 8.14 -4.93
CA GLY A 29 5.57 9.58 -5.05
C GLY A 29 6.98 9.94 -4.65
N ILE A 30 7.42 11.11 -5.10
CA ILE A 30 8.62 11.76 -4.55
C ILE A 30 8.25 12.57 -3.30
N GLU A 31 9.17 13.37 -2.78
CA GLU A 31 8.97 14.12 -1.53
C GLU A 31 7.85 15.18 -1.61
N LYS A 32 7.50 15.65 -2.81
CA LYS A 32 6.50 16.70 -3.05
C LYS A 32 5.39 16.24 -4.02
N PHE A 33 4.32 17.04 -4.12
CA PHE A 33 3.24 16.93 -5.12
C PHE A 33 2.42 15.65 -5.15
N ASN A 34 2.21 14.97 -4.03
CA ASN A 34 1.46 13.71 -4.05
C ASN A 34 0.58 13.52 -2.81
N MET A 35 -0.45 12.67 -2.94
CA MET A 35 -1.44 12.49 -1.87
C MET A 35 -0.92 11.85 -0.56
N ARG A 36 0.36 11.45 -0.48
CA ARG A 36 0.98 10.89 0.73
C ARG A 36 2.33 11.56 0.98
N MET A 37 2.40 12.89 0.92
CA MET A 37 3.63 13.64 1.21
C MET A 37 4.24 13.33 2.58
N ARG A 38 3.42 12.87 3.53
CA ARG A 38 3.87 12.43 4.87
C ARG A 38 4.44 11.01 4.94
N SER A 39 4.48 10.23 3.86
CA SER A 39 5.23 8.96 3.83
C SER A 39 6.72 9.18 3.64
N GLU A 40 7.51 8.16 3.98
CA GLU A 40 8.92 8.04 3.59
C GLU A 40 9.00 7.88 2.07
N ASN A 41 8.96 8.99 1.34
CA ASN A 41 8.94 9.06 -0.12
C ASN A 41 10.33 8.82 -0.72
N ILE A 42 10.37 8.56 -2.03
CA ILE A 42 11.62 8.46 -2.78
C ILE A 42 12.16 9.88 -3.01
N ALA A 43 13.42 10.12 -2.65
CA ALA A 43 14.10 11.37 -3.01
C ALA A 43 14.28 11.44 -4.53
N LEU A 44 14.16 12.63 -5.10
CA LEU A 44 14.18 12.81 -6.56
C LEU A 44 15.51 12.33 -7.17
N GLU A 45 16.63 12.50 -6.46
CA GLU A 45 17.95 12.05 -6.90
C GLU A 45 18.07 10.52 -6.97
N ASN A 46 17.24 9.81 -6.19
CA ASN A 46 17.22 8.35 -6.16
C ASN A 46 16.29 7.74 -7.22
N LEU A 47 15.67 8.54 -8.08
CA LEU A 47 14.70 8.06 -9.06
C LEU A 47 15.32 7.07 -10.06
N ASN A 48 16.53 7.35 -10.55
CA ASN A 48 17.24 6.45 -11.46
C ASN A 48 17.47 5.06 -10.85
N LYS A 49 17.91 5.02 -9.58
CA LYS A 49 18.10 3.76 -8.83
C LYS A 49 16.81 2.96 -8.72
N VAL A 50 15.68 3.63 -8.50
CA VAL A 50 14.37 2.98 -8.44
C VAL A 50 13.96 2.43 -9.80
N MET A 51 14.14 3.20 -10.86
CA MET A 51 13.81 2.80 -12.22
C MET A 51 14.70 1.64 -12.71
N ASP A 52 15.99 1.64 -12.39
CA ASP A 52 16.91 0.53 -12.67
C ASP A 52 16.44 -0.77 -12.01
N PHE A 53 16.04 -0.70 -10.73
CA PHE A 53 15.50 -1.85 -10.04
C PHE A 53 14.22 -2.35 -10.73
N CYS A 54 13.27 -1.47 -11.02
CA CYS A 54 12.01 -1.82 -11.69
C CYS A 54 12.25 -2.48 -13.05
N ARG A 55 13.15 -1.93 -13.87
CA ARG A 55 13.56 -2.52 -15.16
C ARG A 55 14.12 -3.93 -14.98
N LYS A 56 15.03 -4.12 -14.00
CA LYS A 56 15.67 -5.42 -13.73
C LYS A 56 14.66 -6.51 -13.38
N VAL A 57 13.58 -6.16 -12.69
CA VAL A 57 12.55 -7.13 -12.25
C VAL A 57 11.31 -7.15 -13.14
N GLY A 58 11.28 -6.37 -14.23
CA GLY A 58 10.14 -6.30 -15.15
C GLY A 58 8.91 -5.58 -14.61
N LEU A 59 9.06 -4.70 -13.61
CA LEU A 59 7.98 -3.88 -13.07
C LEU A 59 7.80 -2.59 -13.88
N LYS A 60 6.55 -2.25 -14.20
CA LYS A 60 6.21 -0.87 -14.59
C LYS A 60 6.22 0.04 -13.38
N ALA A 61 6.58 1.30 -13.58
CA ALA A 61 6.72 2.29 -12.52
C ALA A 61 5.94 3.57 -12.85
N TYR A 62 5.03 3.96 -11.96
CA TYR A 62 4.19 5.15 -12.12
C TYR A 62 4.47 6.18 -11.03
N LEU A 63 4.79 7.41 -11.44
CA LEU A 63 5.07 8.51 -10.51
C LEU A 63 3.81 9.33 -10.24
N ALA A 64 3.40 9.43 -8.98
CA ALA A 64 2.26 10.22 -8.59
C ALA A 64 2.64 11.69 -8.35
N THR A 65 2.04 12.59 -9.14
CA THR A 65 2.01 14.05 -8.98
C THR A 65 0.55 14.52 -8.78
N ASN A 66 -0.18 13.79 -7.94
CA ASN A 66 -1.64 13.75 -7.96
C ASN A 66 -2.33 14.65 -6.93
N ILE A 67 -1.88 15.90 -6.78
CA ILE A 67 -2.52 16.91 -5.91
C ILE A 67 -2.84 18.19 -6.71
N LEU A 68 -3.60 19.10 -6.10
CA LEU A 68 -3.80 20.47 -6.61
C LEU A 68 -2.44 21.18 -6.73
N VAL A 69 -2.25 22.06 -7.71
CA VAL A 69 -0.98 22.82 -7.92
C VAL A 69 -1.28 24.32 -8.02
N TYR A 70 -0.43 25.17 -7.44
CA TYR A 70 -0.52 26.63 -7.57
C TYR A 70 0.54 27.18 -8.53
N ASP A 71 0.32 28.38 -9.08
CA ASP A 71 1.20 29.01 -10.09
C ASP A 71 2.68 29.08 -9.66
N ASN A 72 2.92 29.44 -8.39
CA ASN A 72 4.27 29.52 -7.84
C ASN A 72 4.98 28.17 -7.69
N GLU A 73 4.26 27.06 -7.91
CA GLU A 73 4.77 25.69 -7.81
C GLU A 73 5.03 25.04 -9.17
N LEU A 74 4.61 25.67 -10.28
CA LEU A 74 4.68 25.11 -11.63
C LEU A 74 6.12 24.78 -12.05
N ASN A 75 7.09 25.63 -11.72
CA ASN A 75 8.50 25.39 -12.04
C ASN A 75 9.05 24.15 -11.32
N THR A 76 8.68 23.94 -10.05
CA THR A 76 9.09 22.75 -9.32
C THR A 76 8.43 21.50 -9.89
N LEU A 77 7.15 21.58 -10.27
CA LEU A 77 6.45 20.47 -10.91
C LEU A 77 7.08 20.09 -12.26
N ARG A 78 7.49 21.08 -13.07
CA ARG A 78 8.23 20.86 -14.33
C ARG A 78 9.52 20.08 -14.11
N GLU A 79 10.35 20.50 -13.16
CA GLU A 79 11.61 19.81 -12.84
C GLU A 79 11.37 18.33 -12.45
N ILE A 80 10.29 18.06 -11.68
CA ILE A 80 9.94 16.70 -11.27
C ILE A 80 9.50 15.84 -12.46
N ILE A 81 8.68 16.41 -13.35
CA ILE A 81 8.17 15.70 -14.53
C ILE A 81 9.30 15.45 -15.52
N GLU A 82 10.14 16.45 -15.79
CA GLU A 82 11.32 16.35 -16.64
C GLU A 82 12.24 15.20 -16.18
N LYS A 83 12.68 15.24 -14.91
CA LYS A 83 13.51 14.17 -14.32
C LYS A 83 12.81 12.80 -14.32
N GLY A 84 11.48 12.79 -14.15
CA GLY A 84 10.69 11.58 -14.25
C GLY A 84 10.70 10.95 -15.65
N ALA A 85 10.56 11.79 -16.68
CA ALA A 85 10.61 11.38 -18.07
C ALA A 85 12.03 10.90 -18.44
N GLU A 86 13.07 11.65 -18.06
CA GLU A 86 14.47 11.26 -18.26
C GLU A 86 14.82 9.92 -17.61
N ALA A 87 14.33 9.66 -16.39
CA ALA A 87 14.55 8.39 -15.69
C ALA A 87 13.77 7.20 -16.32
N GLY A 88 12.82 7.49 -17.21
CA GLY A 88 11.98 6.51 -17.90
C GLY A 88 10.80 6.01 -17.07
N VAL A 89 10.21 6.86 -16.22
CA VAL A 89 8.92 6.55 -15.57
C VAL A 89 7.89 6.22 -16.66
N HIS A 90 7.10 5.16 -16.46
CA HIS A 90 6.19 4.67 -17.51
C HIS A 90 4.98 5.59 -17.68
N ALA A 91 4.45 6.14 -16.58
CA ALA A 91 3.38 7.11 -16.62
C ALA A 91 3.33 7.96 -15.35
N PHE A 92 2.77 9.16 -15.46
CA PHE A 92 2.52 10.05 -14.33
C PHE A 92 1.06 9.96 -13.88
N ILE A 93 0.82 9.73 -12.58
CA ILE A 93 -0.53 9.83 -12.02
C ILE A 93 -0.79 11.28 -11.63
N VAL A 94 -1.65 11.96 -12.38
CA VAL A 94 -1.88 13.41 -12.30
C VAL A 94 -3.28 13.74 -11.82
N HIS A 95 -3.44 14.92 -11.22
CA HIS A 95 -4.75 15.46 -10.82
C HIS A 95 -5.02 16.82 -11.48
N ASP A 96 -4.04 17.72 -11.40
CA ASP A 96 -4.13 19.06 -11.94
C ASP A 96 -4.03 19.07 -13.48
N LEU A 97 -4.77 19.96 -14.14
CA LEU A 97 -4.69 20.11 -15.60
C LEU A 97 -3.33 20.68 -16.02
N ALA A 98 -2.71 21.53 -15.20
CA ALA A 98 -1.35 22.01 -15.45
C ALA A 98 -0.34 20.84 -15.46
N ALA A 99 -0.52 19.86 -14.58
CA ALA A 99 0.32 18.66 -14.58
C ALA A 99 0.14 17.83 -15.86
N ILE A 100 -1.09 17.73 -16.39
CA ILE A 100 -1.35 17.05 -17.68
C ILE A 100 -0.60 17.75 -18.81
N GLU A 101 -0.71 19.07 -18.90
CA GLU A 101 -0.05 19.83 -19.96
C GLU A 101 1.48 19.71 -19.87
N ILE A 102 2.05 19.82 -18.67
CA ILE A 102 3.50 19.65 -18.47
C ILE A 102 3.95 18.23 -18.83
N VAL A 103 3.22 17.17 -18.45
CA VAL A 103 3.58 15.79 -18.84
C VAL A 103 3.62 15.65 -20.36
N LYS A 104 2.69 16.27 -21.08
CA LYS A 104 2.65 16.28 -22.54
C LYS A 104 3.80 17.08 -23.16
N GLU A 105 4.22 18.20 -22.55
CA GLU A 105 5.39 18.99 -22.98
C GLU A 105 6.65 18.10 -23.06
N TYR A 106 6.81 17.16 -22.12
CA TYR A 106 7.94 16.22 -22.05
C TYR A 106 7.66 14.87 -22.73
N GLY A 107 6.55 14.74 -23.49
CA GLY A 107 6.20 13.52 -24.22
C GLY A 107 5.88 12.30 -23.33
N GLY A 108 5.55 12.51 -22.05
CA GLY A 108 5.21 11.44 -21.12
C GLY A 108 3.77 10.95 -21.23
N GLU A 109 3.52 9.74 -20.76
CA GLU A 109 2.17 9.18 -20.60
C GLU A 109 1.59 9.57 -19.24
N PHE A 110 0.26 9.70 -19.15
CA PHE A 110 -0.40 10.07 -17.90
C PHE A 110 -1.64 9.24 -17.59
N HIS A 111 -1.82 9.01 -16.29
CA HIS A 111 -2.98 8.39 -15.69
C HIS A 111 -3.75 9.45 -14.89
N VAL A 112 -5.07 9.48 -15.02
CA VAL A 112 -5.88 10.45 -14.27
C VAL A 112 -6.23 9.91 -12.90
N SER A 113 -5.83 10.64 -11.87
CA SER A 113 -6.04 10.31 -10.46
C SER A 113 -7.53 10.25 -10.10
N THR A 114 -7.86 9.38 -9.14
CA THR A 114 -9.18 9.35 -8.49
C THR A 114 -9.57 10.69 -7.85
N GLN A 115 -8.61 11.61 -7.65
CA GLN A 115 -8.89 12.99 -7.22
C GLN A 115 -9.72 13.80 -8.24
N CYS A 116 -9.77 13.40 -9.51
CA CYS A 116 -10.57 14.07 -10.54
C CYS A 116 -12.04 13.62 -10.58
N ASN A 117 -12.50 12.78 -9.64
CA ASN A 117 -13.90 12.36 -9.52
C ASN A 117 -14.54 11.78 -10.79
N ILE A 118 -13.77 11.01 -11.58
CA ILE A 118 -14.29 10.37 -12.80
C ILE A 118 -15.35 9.33 -12.40
N SER A 119 -16.61 9.75 -12.49
CA SER A 119 -17.79 9.04 -11.97
C SER A 119 -18.86 8.80 -13.04
N ASN A 120 -18.62 9.25 -14.27
CA ASN A 120 -19.54 9.13 -15.39
C ASN A 120 -18.77 9.10 -16.73
N SER A 121 -19.44 8.63 -17.78
CA SER A 121 -18.85 8.44 -19.11
C SER A 121 -18.41 9.74 -19.78
N LEU A 122 -19.09 10.87 -19.52
CA LEU A 122 -18.75 12.15 -20.13
C LEU A 122 -17.41 12.69 -19.60
N SER A 123 -17.21 12.64 -18.28
CA SER A 123 -15.92 12.97 -17.66
C SER A 123 -14.82 12.03 -18.11
N ALA A 124 -15.09 10.72 -18.21
CA ALA A 124 -14.11 9.76 -18.68
C ALA A 124 -13.66 10.04 -20.13
N ARG A 125 -14.63 10.30 -21.03
CA ARG A 125 -14.39 10.65 -22.43
C ARG A 125 -13.68 12.00 -22.59
N PHE A 126 -13.91 12.94 -21.69
CA PHE A 126 -13.17 14.20 -21.66
C PHE A 126 -11.67 13.97 -21.46
N TYR A 127 -11.30 13.19 -20.43
CA TYR A 127 -9.89 12.88 -20.17
C TYR A 127 -9.27 11.96 -21.23
N GLU A 128 -10.02 11.03 -21.80
CA GLU A 128 -9.55 10.23 -22.95
C GLU A 128 -9.18 11.13 -24.15
N LYS A 129 -10.00 12.15 -24.45
CA LYS A 129 -9.70 13.13 -25.52
C LYS A 129 -8.46 13.98 -25.23
N LEU A 130 -8.15 14.21 -23.96
CA LEU A 130 -6.91 14.88 -23.54
C LEU A 130 -5.66 14.00 -23.68
N GLY A 131 -5.83 12.71 -23.97
CA GLY A 131 -4.74 11.75 -24.18
C GLY A 131 -4.46 10.85 -22.98
N ALA A 132 -5.37 10.74 -22.01
CA ALA A 132 -5.16 9.87 -20.84
C ALA A 132 -5.02 8.40 -21.27
N GLU A 133 -3.92 7.76 -20.89
CA GLU A 133 -3.73 6.33 -21.11
C GLU A 133 -4.64 5.51 -20.19
N ARG A 134 -4.78 5.97 -18.93
CA ARG A 134 -5.54 5.26 -17.90
C ARG A 134 -6.34 6.20 -17.01
N LEU A 135 -7.56 5.79 -16.66
CA LEU A 135 -8.48 6.52 -15.81
C LEU A 135 -8.70 5.76 -14.50
N ILE A 136 -8.23 6.34 -13.39
CA ILE A 136 -8.45 5.79 -12.05
C ILE A 136 -9.80 6.29 -11.56
N LEU A 137 -10.81 5.42 -11.61
CA LEU A 137 -12.19 5.84 -11.38
C LEU A 137 -12.48 6.20 -9.92
N ALA A 138 -13.57 6.94 -9.73
CA ALA A 138 -14.10 7.28 -8.43
C ALA A 138 -14.47 6.01 -7.62
N ARG A 139 -14.19 6.01 -6.31
CA ARG A 139 -14.35 4.83 -5.44
C ARG A 139 -15.80 4.56 -5.02
N GLU A 140 -16.66 5.53 -5.25
CA GLU A 140 -18.09 5.52 -4.94
C GLU A 140 -18.97 4.89 -6.05
N LEU A 141 -18.35 4.38 -7.12
CA LEU A 141 -19.06 3.72 -8.22
C LEU A 141 -19.44 2.28 -7.92
N SER A 142 -20.59 1.85 -8.44
CA SER A 142 -20.95 0.44 -8.52
C SER A 142 -20.26 -0.24 -9.70
N LEU A 143 -20.19 -1.57 -9.67
CA LEU A 143 -19.58 -2.34 -10.76
C LEU A 143 -20.31 -2.15 -12.10
N GLU A 144 -21.63 -1.99 -12.08
CA GLU A 144 -22.41 -1.70 -13.30
C GLU A 144 -22.06 -0.33 -13.89
N LYS A 145 -21.89 0.70 -13.06
CA LYS A 145 -21.45 2.02 -13.53
C LYS A 145 -20.03 1.99 -14.10
N ILE A 146 -19.14 1.19 -13.52
CA ILE A 146 -17.79 0.99 -14.05
C ILE A 146 -17.85 0.34 -15.44
N LYS A 147 -18.68 -0.70 -15.62
CA LYS A 147 -18.90 -1.34 -16.93
C LYS A 147 -19.45 -0.34 -17.95
N GLU A 148 -20.39 0.50 -17.55
CA GLU A 148 -20.97 1.54 -18.42
C GLU A 148 -19.90 2.53 -18.88
N ILE A 149 -19.06 3.04 -17.96
CA ILE A 149 -17.94 3.92 -18.30
C ILE A 149 -16.98 3.22 -19.26
N LYS A 150 -16.57 1.98 -18.96
CA LYS A 150 -15.64 1.22 -19.81
C LYS A 150 -16.17 1.01 -21.22
N ARG A 151 -17.47 0.73 -21.39
CA ARG A 151 -18.10 0.58 -22.72
C ARG A 151 -18.12 1.87 -23.55
N ASN A 152 -18.04 3.02 -22.90
CA ASN A 152 -18.08 4.32 -23.58
C ASN A 152 -16.70 4.88 -23.97
N LEU A 153 -15.62 4.23 -23.52
CA LEU A 153 -14.23 4.55 -23.85
C LEU A 153 -13.78 3.80 -25.11
N HIS A 154 -12.86 4.41 -25.86
CA HIS A 154 -12.33 3.85 -27.10
C HIS A 154 -10.93 3.28 -26.95
N LYS A 155 -10.11 3.89 -26.10
CA LYS A 155 -8.67 3.61 -25.96
C LYS A 155 -8.23 3.53 -24.51
N SER A 156 -8.72 4.43 -23.65
CA SER A 156 -8.20 4.52 -22.28
C SER A 156 -8.50 3.27 -21.45
N GLU A 157 -7.52 2.87 -20.64
CA GLU A 157 -7.66 1.84 -19.63
C GLU A 157 -8.46 2.35 -18.42
N VAL A 158 -9.14 1.43 -17.74
CA VAL A 158 -9.87 1.68 -16.50
C VAL A 158 -9.16 1.00 -15.35
N GLU A 159 -8.87 1.78 -14.31
CA GLU A 159 -8.27 1.33 -13.06
C GLU A 159 -9.23 1.55 -11.88
N ILE A 160 -9.33 0.56 -10.99
CA ILE A 160 -10.12 0.67 -9.76
C ILE A 160 -9.32 0.23 -8.54
N PHE A 161 -9.69 0.72 -7.37
CA PHE A 161 -9.15 0.23 -6.11
C PHE A 161 -9.76 -1.14 -5.76
N ILE A 162 -8.95 -2.06 -5.24
CA ILE A 162 -9.43 -3.39 -4.83
C ILE A 162 -9.19 -3.67 -3.35
N HIS A 163 -8.30 -2.90 -2.71
CA HIS A 163 -7.92 -3.09 -1.32
C HIS A 163 -7.47 -1.79 -0.66
N GLY A 164 -7.69 -1.68 0.64
CA GLY A 164 -7.05 -0.68 1.50
C GLY A 164 -8.00 0.40 2.01
N ALA A 165 -7.42 1.50 2.50
CA ALA A 165 -8.16 2.53 3.22
C ALA A 165 -9.21 3.24 2.36
N MET A 166 -10.44 3.32 2.86
CA MET A 166 -11.53 4.10 2.28
C MET A 166 -11.69 5.46 2.96
N CYS A 167 -12.08 6.46 2.17
CA CYS A 167 -12.46 7.79 2.66
C CYS A 167 -13.95 7.80 3.03
N THR A 168 -14.31 8.61 4.02
CA THR A 168 -15.72 8.93 4.33
C THR A 168 -16.30 9.95 3.38
N SER A 169 -15.46 10.81 2.84
CA SER A 169 -15.82 11.86 1.89
C SER A 169 -15.62 11.36 0.45
N ILE A 170 -16.27 12.06 -0.48
CA ILE A 170 -16.05 11.90 -1.91
C ILE A 170 -14.55 12.01 -2.23
N SER A 171 -14.08 11.11 -3.10
CA SER A 171 -12.66 10.96 -3.42
C SER A 171 -12.08 12.32 -3.86
N GLY A 172 -11.06 12.82 -3.16
CA GLY A 172 -10.42 14.10 -3.51
C GLY A 172 -11.16 15.37 -3.11
N ARG A 173 -12.21 15.30 -2.27
CA ARG A 173 -12.89 16.48 -1.71
C ARG A 173 -13.06 16.37 -0.20
N CYS A 174 -12.02 16.71 0.57
CA CYS A 174 -12.06 16.68 2.03
C CYS A 174 -11.32 17.86 2.69
N TYR A 175 -12.06 18.71 3.41
CA TYR A 175 -11.54 19.88 4.14
C TYR A 175 -11.32 19.62 5.64
N PHE A 176 -11.83 18.51 6.17
CA PHE A 176 -11.83 18.24 7.60
C PHE A 176 -10.44 18.32 8.26
N SER A 177 -9.39 17.94 7.54
CA SER A 177 -8.01 17.97 8.04
C SER A 177 -7.42 19.38 8.15
N GLN A 178 -7.69 20.25 7.17
CA GLN A 178 -7.19 21.64 7.21
C GLN A 178 -7.96 22.46 8.23
N ASP A 179 -9.28 22.27 8.32
CA ASP A 179 -10.15 23.05 9.22
C ASP A 179 -9.78 22.77 10.68
N ILE A 180 -9.62 21.50 11.05
CA ILE A 180 -9.20 21.10 12.40
C ILE A 180 -7.79 21.59 12.76
N CYS A 181 -6.91 21.71 11.77
CA CYS A 181 -5.55 22.19 11.99
C CYS A 181 -5.43 23.71 11.89
N GLY A 182 -6.48 24.42 11.45
CA GLY A 182 -6.44 25.87 11.20
C GLY A 182 -5.47 26.28 10.09
N THR A 183 -5.11 25.37 9.18
CA THR A 183 -4.14 25.66 8.11
C THR A 183 -4.33 24.78 6.88
N GLU A 184 -4.24 25.39 5.70
CA GLU A 184 -4.30 24.72 4.40
C GLU A 184 -3.12 23.75 4.20
N GLU A 185 -2.01 23.92 4.92
CA GLU A 185 -0.86 23.01 4.87
C GLU A 185 -1.20 21.57 5.29
N LYS A 186 -2.29 21.37 6.06
CA LYS A 186 -2.78 20.05 6.47
C LYS A 186 -3.94 19.56 5.60
N SER A 187 -4.14 20.14 4.42
CA SER A 187 -5.21 19.74 3.50
C SER A 187 -5.06 18.31 3.00
N ALA A 188 -6.18 17.58 2.93
CA ALA A 188 -6.21 16.25 2.34
C ALA A 188 -6.04 16.29 0.82
N ASN A 189 -6.41 17.40 0.18
CA ASN A 189 -6.28 17.63 -1.26
C ASN A 189 -4.85 18.00 -1.67
N ARG A 190 -3.97 18.24 -0.67
CA ARG A 190 -2.55 18.54 -0.81
C ARG A 190 -1.65 17.43 -0.25
N GLY A 191 -2.22 16.25 0.03
CA GLY A 191 -1.48 15.08 0.50
C GLY A 191 -0.98 15.12 1.95
N SER A 192 -1.40 16.13 2.72
CA SER A 192 -0.96 16.37 4.10
C SER A 192 -2.01 16.02 5.16
N CYS A 193 -3.01 15.23 4.80
CA CYS A 193 -4.09 14.82 5.70
C CYS A 193 -3.55 14.23 7.02
N VAL A 194 -4.08 14.71 8.14
CA VAL A 194 -3.80 14.18 9.49
C VAL A 194 -4.82 13.15 9.98
N GLN A 195 -5.69 12.71 9.06
CA GLN A 195 -6.72 11.70 9.23
C GLN A 195 -7.64 11.95 10.44
N PRO A 196 -8.22 13.17 10.59
CA PRO A 196 -9.08 13.51 11.73
C PRO A 196 -10.31 12.60 11.85
N CYS A 197 -10.87 12.11 10.73
CA CYS A 197 -12.00 11.16 10.70
C CYS A 197 -11.74 9.85 11.46
N ARG A 198 -10.47 9.53 11.74
CA ARG A 198 -10.03 8.32 12.46
C ARG A 198 -9.77 8.54 13.96
N ARG A 199 -10.00 9.76 14.48
CA ARG A 199 -9.79 10.14 15.89
C ARG A 199 -11.09 10.04 16.68
N ARG A 200 -11.02 10.23 18.00
CA ARG A 200 -12.21 10.44 18.83
C ARG A 200 -12.56 11.93 18.87
N TRP A 201 -13.86 12.23 18.86
CA TRP A 201 -14.44 13.57 18.85
C TRP A 201 -15.55 13.66 19.89
N TRP A 202 -15.70 14.84 20.49
CA TRP A 202 -16.90 15.21 21.25
C TRP A 202 -17.59 16.28 20.43
N LEU A 203 -18.79 15.98 19.94
CA LEU A 203 -19.65 16.94 19.26
C LEU A 203 -20.61 17.51 20.29
N ARG A 204 -20.63 18.83 20.47
CA ARG A 204 -21.63 19.51 21.29
C ARG A 204 -22.49 20.36 20.38
N GLU A 205 -23.77 20.04 20.29
CA GLU A 205 -24.77 20.85 19.63
C GLU A 205 -24.97 22.16 20.41
N GLU A 206 -25.35 23.23 19.72
CA GLU A 206 -25.64 24.54 20.35
C GLU A 206 -26.72 24.45 21.44
N SER A 207 -27.67 23.52 21.29
CA SER A 207 -28.71 23.20 22.28
C SER A 207 -28.15 22.64 23.60
N GLY A 208 -26.86 22.31 23.64
CA GLY A 208 -26.20 21.65 24.76
C GLY A 208 -26.16 20.13 24.64
N THR A 209 -26.77 19.52 23.61
CA THR A 209 -26.70 18.07 23.41
C THR A 209 -25.28 17.64 23.05
N GLU A 210 -24.76 16.66 23.77
CA GLU A 210 -23.41 16.16 23.58
C GLU A 210 -23.40 14.74 23.00
N TYR A 211 -22.68 14.58 21.90
CA TYR A 211 -22.44 13.32 21.23
C TYR A 211 -20.95 12.99 21.28
N ILE A 212 -20.62 11.92 22.02
CA ILE A 212 -19.26 11.38 22.00
C ILE A 212 -19.12 10.47 20.79
N TYR A 213 -18.32 10.91 19.82
CA TYR A 213 -17.78 10.07 18.77
C TYR A 213 -16.48 9.43 19.27
N ASP A 214 -16.55 8.18 19.64
CA ASP A 214 -15.47 7.34 20.14
C ASP A 214 -14.47 6.84 19.07
N GLY A 215 -14.54 7.38 17.86
CA GLY A 215 -13.65 7.02 16.74
C GLY A 215 -14.09 5.76 15.98
N VAL A 216 -15.24 5.18 16.30
CA VAL A 216 -15.72 3.93 15.68
C VAL A 216 -17.03 4.08 14.89
N ARG A 217 -17.73 5.22 15.00
CA ARG A 217 -19.02 5.39 14.31
C ARG A 217 -18.85 5.80 12.83
N PHE A 218 -19.78 6.59 12.30
CA PHE A 218 -19.95 6.88 10.87
C PHE A 218 -18.77 7.56 10.14
N MET A 219 -17.75 8.08 10.84
CA MET A 219 -16.55 8.64 10.20
C MET A 219 -15.38 7.64 10.07
N ASN A 220 -15.50 6.41 10.57
CA ASN A 220 -14.45 5.40 10.47
C ASN A 220 -14.86 4.29 9.50
N SER A 221 -14.53 4.45 8.23
CA SER A 221 -14.79 3.43 7.21
C SER A 221 -13.93 2.18 7.45
N ARG A 222 -14.51 0.99 7.23
CA ARG A 222 -13.74 -0.25 7.10
C ARG A 222 -12.85 -0.19 5.86
N ASP A 223 -11.82 -1.02 5.82
CA ASP A 223 -10.95 -1.08 4.65
C ASP A 223 -11.66 -1.80 3.50
N LEU A 224 -11.49 -1.30 2.27
CA LEU A 224 -11.91 -1.97 1.05
C LEU A 224 -11.21 -3.32 0.96
N CYS A 225 -11.96 -4.37 0.66
CA CYS A 225 -11.42 -5.68 0.35
C CYS A 225 -12.38 -6.43 -0.59
N THR A 226 -11.97 -6.55 -1.84
CA THR A 226 -12.75 -7.21 -2.89
C THR A 226 -12.22 -8.61 -3.25
N ILE A 227 -11.37 -9.21 -2.41
CA ILE A 227 -10.69 -10.49 -2.71
C ILE A 227 -11.65 -11.63 -3.08
N ALA A 228 -12.86 -11.64 -2.50
CA ALA A 228 -13.90 -12.63 -2.78
C ALA A 228 -14.62 -12.40 -4.13
N TYR A 229 -14.41 -11.25 -4.75
CA TYR A 229 -15.12 -10.76 -5.92
C TYR A 229 -14.23 -10.58 -7.16
N ILE A 230 -13.00 -11.12 -7.14
CA ILE A 230 -12.06 -11.03 -8.26
C ILE A 230 -12.67 -11.50 -9.59
N PRO A 231 -13.43 -12.62 -9.66
CA PRO A 231 -14.10 -13.01 -10.89
C PRO A 231 -15.00 -11.90 -11.46
N GLN A 232 -15.90 -11.35 -10.64
CA GLN A 232 -16.82 -10.29 -11.06
C GLN A 232 -16.08 -9.02 -11.49
N LEU A 233 -14.98 -8.68 -10.83
CA LEU A 233 -14.16 -7.53 -11.18
C LEU A 233 -13.38 -7.73 -12.49
N ILE A 234 -12.93 -8.94 -12.81
CA ILE A 234 -12.27 -9.22 -14.10
C ILE A 234 -13.31 -9.25 -15.23
N GLU A 235 -14.48 -9.84 -14.98
CA GLU A 235 -15.59 -9.91 -15.93
C GLU A 235 -16.15 -8.53 -16.30
N SER A 236 -15.98 -7.52 -15.44
CA SER A 236 -16.36 -6.13 -15.73
C SER A 236 -15.43 -5.41 -16.73
N LYS A 237 -14.39 -6.08 -17.21
CA LYS A 237 -13.42 -5.58 -18.20
C LYS A 237 -12.57 -4.40 -17.70
N VAL A 238 -12.35 -4.33 -16.39
CA VAL A 238 -11.35 -3.44 -15.78
C VAL A 238 -9.96 -3.90 -16.18
N ASP A 239 -9.08 -2.95 -16.51
CA ASP A 239 -7.73 -3.24 -17.02
C ASP A 239 -6.69 -3.32 -15.90
N ALA A 240 -6.88 -2.57 -14.81
CA ALA A 240 -5.94 -2.53 -13.69
C ALA A 240 -6.62 -2.52 -12.31
N PHE A 241 -6.04 -3.28 -11.39
CA PHE A 241 -6.41 -3.36 -9.98
C PHE A 241 -5.37 -2.65 -9.11
N LYS A 242 -5.78 -1.58 -8.43
CA LYS A 242 -4.94 -0.76 -7.57
C LYS A 242 -5.11 -1.14 -6.10
N ILE A 243 -3.99 -1.36 -5.40
CA ILE A 243 -3.96 -1.51 -3.95
C ILE A 243 -3.69 -0.14 -3.30
N GLU A 244 -4.53 0.30 -2.37
CA GLU A 244 -4.23 1.46 -1.51
C GLU A 244 -3.37 1.03 -0.32
N GLY A 245 -2.23 1.69 -0.14
CA GLY A 245 -1.35 1.37 0.98
C GLY A 245 0.00 2.05 0.95
N ARG A 246 0.15 3.22 0.32
CA ARG A 246 1.47 3.85 0.14
C ARG A 246 2.20 4.10 1.45
N MET A 247 1.48 4.49 2.51
CA MET A 247 2.08 4.71 3.84
C MET A 247 2.32 3.42 4.64
N ARG A 248 2.02 2.24 4.09
CA ARG A 248 2.09 0.98 4.82
C ARG A 248 3.50 0.41 4.85
N HIS A 249 3.68 -0.52 5.78
CA HIS A 249 4.92 -1.26 5.94
C HIS A 249 5.16 -2.17 4.72
N PRO A 250 6.42 -2.40 4.27
CA PRO A 250 6.72 -3.31 3.15
C PRO A 250 5.99 -4.66 3.23
N HIS A 251 5.97 -5.29 4.41
CA HIS A 251 5.24 -6.55 4.64
C HIS A 251 3.72 -6.47 4.44
N TYR A 252 3.08 -5.32 4.70
CA TYR A 252 1.67 -5.14 4.30
C TYR A 252 1.54 -5.22 2.78
N VAL A 253 2.41 -4.52 2.05
CA VAL A 253 2.37 -4.49 0.59
C VAL A 253 2.67 -5.87 0.00
N GLU A 254 3.64 -6.60 0.56
CA GLU A 254 3.94 -7.98 0.18
C GLU A 254 2.71 -8.89 0.32
N ILE A 255 2.14 -8.97 1.53
CA ILE A 255 1.03 -9.88 1.82
C ILE A 255 -0.19 -9.55 0.98
N VAL A 256 -0.55 -8.27 0.86
CA VAL A 256 -1.71 -7.86 0.06
C VAL A 256 -1.45 -8.17 -1.42
N SER A 257 -0.31 -7.76 -1.97
CA SER A 257 0.01 -7.98 -3.40
C SER A 257 0.06 -9.48 -3.73
N LYS A 258 0.74 -10.28 -2.91
CA LYS A 258 0.78 -11.74 -3.05
C LYS A 258 -0.61 -12.36 -3.03
N THR A 259 -1.42 -11.99 -2.05
CA THR A 259 -2.76 -12.56 -1.86
C THR A 259 -3.67 -12.24 -3.05
N TYR A 260 -3.62 -11.01 -3.57
CA TYR A 260 -4.38 -10.65 -4.76
C TYR A 260 -3.83 -11.27 -6.03
N ARG A 261 -2.50 -11.38 -6.19
CA ARG A 261 -1.90 -12.13 -7.30
C ARG A 261 -2.39 -13.56 -7.34
N GLU A 262 -2.33 -14.28 -6.22
CA GLU A 262 -2.84 -15.65 -6.13
C GLU A 262 -4.32 -15.76 -6.51
N ALA A 263 -5.14 -14.78 -6.12
CA ALA A 263 -6.56 -14.75 -6.47
C ALA A 263 -6.81 -14.46 -7.95
N ILE A 264 -6.03 -13.56 -8.55
CA ILE A 264 -6.08 -13.24 -9.98
C ILE A 264 -5.66 -14.47 -10.81
N GLU A 265 -4.54 -15.10 -10.47
CA GLU A 265 -4.08 -16.32 -11.18
C GLU A 265 -5.09 -17.45 -11.03
N ALA A 266 -5.64 -17.66 -9.82
CA ALA A 266 -6.65 -18.69 -9.61
C ALA A 266 -7.91 -18.49 -10.47
N TYR A 267 -8.30 -17.25 -10.79
CA TYR A 267 -9.39 -17.00 -11.74
C TYR A 267 -8.99 -17.43 -13.15
N TYR A 268 -7.84 -16.98 -13.66
CA TYR A 268 -7.38 -17.31 -15.02
C TYR A 268 -7.07 -18.80 -15.22
N GLU A 269 -6.67 -19.50 -14.17
CA GLU A 269 -6.42 -20.95 -14.17
C GLU A 269 -7.70 -21.78 -13.94
N GLY A 270 -8.85 -21.15 -13.66
CA GLY A 270 -10.10 -21.87 -13.35
C GLY A 270 -10.10 -22.57 -11.99
N THR A 271 -9.22 -22.17 -11.06
CA THR A 271 -9.07 -22.78 -9.72
C THR A 271 -9.56 -21.89 -8.57
N PHE A 272 -10.29 -20.81 -8.87
CA PHE A 272 -10.88 -19.89 -7.89
C PHE A 272 -12.02 -20.57 -7.12
N THR A 273 -11.92 -20.66 -5.80
CA THR A 273 -12.91 -21.36 -4.96
C THR A 273 -13.17 -20.63 -3.64
N LYS A 274 -14.35 -20.85 -3.04
CA LYS A 274 -14.70 -20.33 -1.70
C LYS A 274 -13.67 -20.71 -0.63
N LYS A 275 -13.08 -21.91 -0.71
CA LYS A 275 -12.02 -22.37 0.21
C LYS A 275 -10.75 -21.52 0.09
N LYS A 276 -10.32 -21.18 -1.14
CA LYS A 276 -9.19 -20.26 -1.35
C LYS A 276 -9.52 -18.85 -0.84
N VAL A 277 -10.72 -18.35 -1.11
CA VAL A 277 -11.20 -17.06 -0.58
C VAL A 277 -11.08 -16.98 0.94
N GLY A 278 -11.53 -18.01 1.67
CA GLY A 278 -11.38 -18.04 3.13
C GLY A 278 -9.93 -17.97 3.61
N LYS A 279 -9.00 -18.63 2.90
CA LYS A 279 -7.56 -18.55 3.19
C LYS A 279 -7.01 -17.14 2.93
N TRP A 280 -7.32 -16.55 1.79
CA TRP A 280 -6.88 -15.20 1.44
C TRP A 280 -7.39 -14.15 2.41
N VAL A 281 -8.67 -14.21 2.80
CA VAL A 281 -9.21 -13.33 3.84
C VAL A 281 -8.47 -13.51 5.16
N THR A 282 -8.12 -14.75 5.53
CA THR A 282 -7.34 -15.02 6.74
C THR A 282 -5.95 -14.41 6.68
N GLU A 283 -5.25 -14.51 5.55
CA GLU A 283 -3.94 -13.88 5.35
C GLU A 283 -4.03 -12.34 5.41
N LEU A 284 -5.02 -11.74 4.75
CA LEU A 284 -5.26 -10.29 4.78
C LEU A 284 -5.60 -9.79 6.19
N LYS A 285 -6.27 -10.60 7.03
CA LYS A 285 -6.54 -10.27 8.44
C LYS A 285 -5.27 -10.22 9.31
N LYS A 286 -4.13 -10.79 8.86
CA LYS A 286 -2.85 -10.73 9.60
C LYS A 286 -2.16 -9.39 9.46
N VAL A 287 -2.33 -8.68 8.36
CA VAL A 287 -1.75 -7.34 8.20
C VAL A 287 -2.71 -6.27 8.67
N TYR A 288 -2.25 -5.01 8.76
CA TYR A 288 -3.08 -3.92 9.28
C TYR A 288 -4.42 -3.87 8.56
N ASN A 289 -5.52 -3.91 9.30
CA ASN A 289 -6.85 -3.71 8.74
C ASN A 289 -7.80 -3.11 9.79
N ARG A 290 -8.88 -2.50 9.32
CA ARG A 290 -10.00 -2.00 10.16
C ARG A 290 -11.28 -2.79 9.94
N GLY A 291 -11.14 -4.09 9.64
CA GLY A 291 -12.23 -4.89 9.10
C GLY A 291 -12.44 -4.58 7.62
N PHE A 292 -13.28 -5.39 6.98
CA PHE A 292 -13.43 -5.38 5.53
C PHE A 292 -14.84 -5.01 5.10
N THR A 293 -14.92 -4.27 4.00
CA THR A 293 -16.14 -3.99 3.24
C THR A 293 -15.85 -4.16 1.74
N PRO A 294 -16.81 -4.64 0.93
CA PRO A 294 -16.66 -4.65 -0.52
C PRO A 294 -16.85 -3.24 -1.14
N GLY A 295 -17.11 -2.22 -0.31
CA GLY A 295 -17.32 -0.84 -0.76
C GLY A 295 -18.59 -0.67 -1.57
N PHE A 296 -18.56 0.28 -2.51
CA PHE A 296 -19.71 0.66 -3.33
C PHE A 296 -19.99 -0.27 -4.51
N TYR A 297 -19.11 -1.25 -4.77
CA TYR A 297 -19.16 -2.04 -6.00
C TYR A 297 -20.41 -2.92 -6.12
N PHE A 298 -20.91 -3.44 -5.00
CA PHE A 298 -21.97 -4.46 -5.00
C PHE A 298 -23.22 -4.08 -4.20
N LYS A 299 -23.12 -3.08 -3.32
CA LYS A 299 -24.25 -2.60 -2.52
C LYS A 299 -24.12 -1.13 -2.21
N ARG A 300 -25.23 -0.52 -1.81
CA ARG A 300 -25.20 0.77 -1.11
C ARG A 300 -24.47 0.58 0.21
N VAL A 301 -23.59 1.53 0.53
CA VAL A 301 -22.88 1.57 1.81
C VAL A 301 -23.86 1.89 2.93
N THR A 302 -23.77 1.13 4.02
CA THR A 302 -24.62 1.21 5.20
C THR A 302 -23.75 1.32 6.45
N GLU A 303 -24.36 1.39 7.64
CA GLU A 303 -23.60 1.40 8.89
C GLU A 303 -22.67 0.18 9.04
N GLU A 304 -23.00 -0.99 8.48
CA GLU A 304 -22.17 -2.19 8.57
C GLU A 304 -20.78 -2.03 7.94
N ASP A 305 -20.64 -1.08 7.02
CA ASP A 305 -19.42 -0.77 6.29
C ASP A 305 -18.51 0.21 7.08
N HIS A 306 -18.95 0.63 8.25
CA HIS A 306 -18.18 1.41 9.22
C HIS A 306 -17.63 0.51 10.34
N GLN A 307 -16.55 0.96 10.96
CA GLN A 307 -15.79 0.22 11.96
C GLN A 307 -16.24 0.60 13.38
N HIS A 308 -17.36 0.03 13.85
CA HIS A 308 -18.01 0.32 15.14
C HIS A 308 -17.40 -0.29 16.40
N LYS A 309 -16.32 -1.07 16.30
CA LYS A 309 -15.75 -1.81 17.44
C LYS A 309 -14.41 -1.26 17.93
N SER A 310 -13.53 -0.82 17.02
CA SER A 310 -12.19 -0.35 17.38
C SER A 310 -11.70 0.78 16.49
N PRO A 311 -11.18 1.89 17.04
CA PRO A 311 -10.64 2.98 16.24
C PRO A 311 -9.27 2.63 15.61
N ALA A 312 -8.71 1.47 15.96
CA ALA A 312 -7.36 1.05 15.65
C ALA A 312 -7.32 -0.21 14.76
N ASN A 313 -6.12 -0.73 14.56
CA ASN A 313 -5.88 -1.99 13.85
C ASN A 313 -6.63 -3.15 14.52
N LEU A 314 -7.29 -4.00 13.73
CA LEU A 314 -7.92 -5.24 14.21
C LEU A 314 -7.02 -6.47 14.10
N SER A 315 -5.90 -6.41 13.37
CA SER A 315 -4.97 -7.52 13.33
C SER A 315 -4.31 -7.72 14.70
N HIS A 316 -4.30 -8.99 15.13
CA HIS A 316 -3.60 -9.46 16.33
C HIS A 316 -2.16 -9.89 16.04
N PHE A 317 -1.63 -9.61 14.85
CA PHE A 317 -0.23 -9.85 14.54
C PHE A 317 0.59 -8.58 14.71
N ARG A 318 1.81 -8.73 15.21
CA ARG A 318 2.77 -7.63 15.37
C ARG A 318 4.19 -8.08 15.08
N TYR A 319 5.03 -7.09 14.80
CA TYR A 319 6.48 -7.28 14.69
C TYR A 319 7.09 -7.14 16.08
N ILE A 320 7.89 -8.12 16.48
CA ILE A 320 8.71 -8.05 17.69
C ILE A 320 10.16 -8.05 17.22
N LYS A 321 10.87 -6.94 17.46
CA LYS A 321 12.31 -6.88 17.18
C LYS A 321 13.03 -7.86 18.10
N LEU A 322 13.79 -8.79 17.52
CA LEU A 322 14.58 -9.77 18.27
C LEU A 322 16.03 -9.34 18.46
N GLY A 323 16.54 -8.53 17.53
CA GLY A 323 17.97 -8.23 17.48
C GLY A 323 18.39 -7.44 16.24
N ILE A 324 19.70 -7.48 15.96
CA ILE A 324 20.33 -6.79 14.83
C ILE A 324 21.27 -7.73 14.06
N VAL A 325 21.46 -7.45 12.77
CA VAL A 325 22.49 -8.10 11.96
C VAL A 325 23.83 -7.46 12.28
N LYS A 326 24.78 -8.27 12.75
CA LYS A 326 26.16 -7.85 13.05
C LYS A 326 27.05 -7.95 11.83
N ASP A 327 26.91 -9.05 11.07
CA ASP A 327 27.74 -9.31 9.89
C ASP A 327 26.98 -10.18 8.87
N TYR A 328 27.45 -10.20 7.63
CA TYR A 328 26.89 -11.01 6.55
C TYR A 328 28.00 -11.73 5.78
N TYR A 329 27.82 -13.03 5.55
CA TYR A 329 28.75 -13.89 4.81
C TYR A 329 28.12 -14.26 3.45
N PRO A 330 28.40 -13.51 2.36
CA PRO A 330 27.67 -13.65 1.10
C PRO A 330 27.87 -15.00 0.42
N LYS A 331 29.05 -15.62 0.58
CA LYS A 331 29.35 -16.92 -0.05
C LYS A 331 28.49 -18.06 0.52
N GLU A 332 28.12 -17.94 1.79
CA GLU A 332 27.38 -18.99 2.52
C GLU A 332 25.90 -18.62 2.72
N ASN A 333 25.51 -17.37 2.39
CA ASN A 333 24.20 -16.80 2.68
C ASN A 333 23.84 -16.85 4.18
N TYR A 334 24.82 -16.64 5.06
CA TYR A 334 24.58 -16.57 6.51
C TYR A 334 24.74 -15.14 7.03
N ALA A 335 23.80 -14.72 7.86
CA ALA A 335 23.87 -13.50 8.63
C ALA A 335 24.27 -13.83 10.09
N LEU A 336 25.28 -13.15 10.62
CA LEU A 336 25.57 -13.15 12.04
C LEU A 336 24.58 -12.20 12.73
N ILE A 337 23.77 -12.72 13.64
CA ILE A 337 22.71 -11.97 14.31
C ILE A 337 22.99 -11.96 15.81
N SER A 338 22.99 -10.76 16.41
CA SER A 338 22.89 -10.61 17.85
C SER A 338 21.41 -10.50 18.23
N LEU A 339 20.90 -11.50 18.96
CA LEU A 339 19.58 -11.48 19.56
C LEU A 339 19.68 -10.90 20.97
N ASN A 340 18.92 -9.84 21.23
CA ASN A 340 18.83 -9.18 22.52
C ASN A 340 17.41 -9.15 23.09
N ASN A 341 16.48 -9.84 22.43
CA ASN A 341 15.10 -9.97 22.89
C ASN A 341 14.48 -11.29 22.42
N GLY A 342 14.19 -12.17 23.37
CA GLY A 342 13.45 -13.41 23.11
C GLY A 342 14.32 -14.50 22.48
N TYR A 343 13.70 -15.42 21.77
CA TYR A 343 14.36 -16.55 21.11
C TYR A 343 13.77 -16.74 19.71
N LEU A 344 14.46 -17.53 18.88
CA LEU A 344 14.03 -17.88 17.54
C LEU A 344 13.88 -19.40 17.40
N THR A 345 12.84 -19.85 16.71
CA THR A 345 12.65 -21.25 16.30
C THR A 345 12.70 -21.38 14.78
N LYS A 346 13.09 -22.54 14.26
CA LYS A 346 13.18 -22.78 12.80
C LYS A 346 11.88 -22.51 12.03
N THR A 347 10.73 -22.55 12.72
CA THR A 347 9.40 -22.33 12.12
C THR A 347 8.93 -20.88 12.18
N ASP A 348 9.62 -20.01 12.91
CA ASP A 348 9.18 -18.64 13.08
C ASP A 348 9.24 -17.85 11.77
N ASP A 349 8.26 -16.96 11.61
CA ASP A 349 8.15 -16.04 10.48
C ASP A 349 8.98 -14.81 10.77
N ILE A 350 10.05 -14.62 10.01
CA ILE A 350 11.03 -13.58 10.26
C ILE A 350 11.06 -12.56 9.13
N ILE A 351 11.31 -11.33 9.52
CA ILE A 351 11.54 -10.23 8.60
C ILE A 351 12.86 -9.57 8.99
N ILE A 352 13.75 -9.45 8.02
CA ILE A 352 14.98 -8.66 8.14
C ILE A 352 14.78 -7.40 7.34
N MET A 353 14.89 -6.25 8.00
CA MET A 353 14.67 -4.96 7.36
C MET A 353 15.69 -3.93 7.82
N GLY A 354 16.11 -3.11 6.87
CA GLY A 354 17.00 -1.99 7.12
C GLY A 354 16.28 -0.79 7.70
N LYS A 355 16.93 -0.09 8.64
CA LYS A 355 16.46 1.23 9.07
C LYS A 355 16.73 2.27 7.97
N LYS A 356 17.96 2.31 7.45
CA LYS A 356 18.40 3.24 6.40
C LYS A 356 18.72 2.56 5.08
N SER A 357 19.02 1.26 5.09
CA SER A 357 19.28 0.49 3.88
C SER A 357 18.00 0.14 3.12
N ASP A 358 18.15 -0.40 1.91
CA ASP A 358 17.05 -0.94 1.12
C ASP A 358 16.78 -2.43 1.37
N THR A 359 17.26 -2.98 2.50
CA THR A 359 17.04 -4.39 2.84
C THR A 359 15.58 -4.64 3.23
N TYR A 360 14.98 -5.63 2.58
CA TYR A 360 13.72 -6.23 2.99
C TYR A 360 13.74 -7.71 2.61
N LEU A 361 13.77 -8.60 3.60
CA LEU A 361 13.64 -10.05 3.44
C LEU A 361 12.53 -10.56 4.35
N HIS A 362 11.71 -11.45 3.81
CA HIS A 362 10.67 -12.15 4.55
C HIS A 362 10.81 -13.65 4.29
N GLN A 363 11.04 -14.43 5.35
CA GLN A 363 11.31 -15.86 5.24
C GLN A 363 10.99 -16.60 6.54
N LYS A 364 11.03 -17.93 6.48
CA LYS A 364 11.14 -18.76 7.68
C LYS A 364 12.58 -18.85 8.15
N ALA A 365 12.79 -18.95 9.46
CA ALA A 365 14.12 -19.01 10.06
C ALA A 365 14.91 -20.31 9.76
N LYS A 366 14.24 -21.38 9.29
CA LYS A 366 14.72 -22.69 8.79
C LYS A 366 16.07 -23.23 9.29
N GLN A 367 17.19 -22.56 9.02
CA GLN A 367 18.54 -22.98 9.39
C GLN A 367 19.18 -21.96 10.32
N ILE A 368 19.28 -22.34 11.60
CA ILE A 368 19.86 -21.53 12.68
C ILE A 368 21.04 -22.30 13.26
N ILE A 369 22.20 -21.65 13.36
CA ILE A 369 23.41 -22.21 13.98
C ILE A 369 23.72 -21.45 15.25
N TYR A 370 23.90 -22.19 16.35
CA TYR A 370 24.33 -21.67 17.64
C TYR A 370 25.41 -22.59 18.21
N ASN A 371 26.55 -22.02 18.64
CA ASN A 371 27.74 -22.76 19.07
C ASN A 371 28.13 -23.89 18.08
N ASP A 372 28.24 -23.53 16.79
CA ASP A 372 28.62 -24.41 15.68
C ASP A 372 27.72 -25.63 15.45
N LYS A 373 26.51 -25.63 16.03
CA LYS A 373 25.51 -26.68 15.83
C LYS A 373 24.22 -26.11 15.24
N LEU A 374 23.60 -26.86 14.33
CA LEU A 374 22.26 -26.57 13.85
C LEU A 374 21.27 -26.76 15.01
N VAL A 375 20.43 -25.76 15.26
CA VAL A 375 19.45 -25.78 16.36
C VAL A 375 18.03 -25.51 15.86
N ASP A 376 17.07 -26.21 16.46
CA ASP A 376 15.65 -25.97 16.20
C ASP A 376 15.12 -24.73 16.92
N LYS A 377 15.76 -24.37 18.04
CA LYS A 377 15.41 -23.24 18.90
C LYS A 377 16.67 -22.67 19.54
N THR A 378 16.81 -21.35 19.52
CA THR A 378 17.91 -20.65 20.20
C THR A 378 17.67 -20.56 21.70
N PRO A 379 18.71 -20.33 22.52
CA PRO A 379 18.53 -19.75 23.84
C PRO A 379 17.78 -18.41 23.79
N GLN A 380 17.42 -17.88 24.95
CA GLN A 380 16.81 -16.57 25.05
C GLN A 380 17.88 -15.47 25.12
N GLY A 381 17.87 -14.56 24.15
CA GLY A 381 18.59 -13.30 24.20
C GLY A 381 17.84 -12.27 25.03
N THR A 382 18.57 -11.45 25.78
CA THR A 382 18.04 -10.34 26.56
C THR A 382 18.93 -9.11 26.41
N ALA A 383 18.43 -7.93 26.78
CA ALA A 383 19.23 -6.70 26.72
C ALA A 383 20.51 -6.75 27.58
N LYS A 384 20.54 -7.61 28.62
CA LYS A 384 21.71 -7.82 29.48
C LYS A 384 22.64 -8.92 28.98
N HIS A 385 22.09 -9.91 28.26
CA HIS A 385 22.80 -11.09 27.77
C HIS A 385 22.39 -11.33 26.32
N GLU A 386 23.11 -10.69 25.40
CA GLU A 386 22.92 -10.91 23.98
C GLU A 386 23.45 -12.30 23.59
N ILE A 387 22.77 -12.96 22.64
CA ILE A 387 23.23 -14.23 22.07
C ILE A 387 23.53 -14.03 20.58
N ASN A 388 24.65 -14.58 20.12
CA ASN A 388 25.01 -14.55 18.70
C ASN A 388 24.61 -15.87 18.05
N ILE A 389 23.94 -15.77 16.90
CA ILE A 389 23.57 -16.91 16.06
C ILE A 389 24.00 -16.64 14.62
N LYS A 390 24.26 -17.70 13.84
CA LYS A 390 24.29 -17.58 12.38
C LYS A 390 22.94 -18.04 11.84
N LEU A 391 22.33 -17.24 10.99
CA LEU A 391 21.04 -17.52 10.36
C LEU A 391 21.20 -17.53 8.84
N HIS A 392 20.72 -18.58 8.18
CA HIS A 392 20.66 -18.58 6.72
C HIS A 392 19.62 -17.57 6.22
N VAL A 393 20.00 -16.70 5.28
CA VAL A 393 19.14 -15.65 4.70
C VAL A 393 19.00 -15.82 3.20
N ASN A 394 17.82 -15.54 2.65
CA ASN A 394 17.52 -15.76 1.23
C ASN A 394 17.95 -14.59 0.32
N GLY A 395 18.73 -13.66 0.85
CA GLY A 395 19.18 -12.48 0.12
C GLY A 395 20.16 -11.67 0.94
N GLU A 396 20.71 -10.64 0.31
CA GLU A 396 21.71 -9.78 0.93
C GLU A 396 21.12 -8.99 2.10
N VAL A 397 21.90 -8.92 3.17
CA VAL A 397 21.65 -8.10 4.35
C VAL A 397 22.89 -7.29 4.69
N ILE A 398 22.72 -6.24 5.47
CA ILE A 398 23.78 -5.31 5.87
C ILE A 398 24.04 -5.48 7.37
N GLY A 399 25.30 -5.73 7.71
CA GLY A 399 25.79 -5.85 9.08
C GLY A 399 25.89 -4.52 9.82
N ASN A 400 26.70 -4.50 10.89
CA ASN A 400 26.97 -3.33 11.73
C ASN A 400 25.71 -2.69 12.37
N GLY A 401 24.62 -3.43 12.47
CA GLY A 401 23.36 -2.97 13.06
C GLY A 401 22.45 -2.16 12.14
N GLU A 402 22.80 -2.02 10.86
CA GLU A 402 21.95 -1.34 9.87
C GLU A 402 20.62 -2.07 9.65
N ASP A 403 20.70 -3.41 9.59
CA ASP A 403 19.53 -4.27 9.47
C ASP A 403 19.14 -4.86 10.83
N SER A 404 17.83 -4.93 11.04
CA SER A 404 17.22 -5.51 12.24
C SER A 404 16.37 -6.71 11.89
N ILE A 405 16.38 -7.73 12.76
CA ILE A 405 15.54 -8.91 12.64
C ILE A 405 14.30 -8.78 13.52
N TYR A 406 13.16 -9.15 12.96
CA TYR A 406 11.86 -9.13 13.61
C TYR A 406 11.19 -10.48 13.43
N ILE A 407 10.43 -10.91 14.43
CA ILE A 407 9.45 -11.98 14.28
C ILE A 407 8.06 -11.37 14.04
N PHE A 408 7.34 -11.90 13.06
CA PHE A 408 5.94 -11.58 12.82
C PHE A 408 5.06 -12.63 13.49
N THR A 409 4.29 -12.24 14.51
CA THR A 409 3.60 -13.21 15.38
C THR A 409 2.34 -12.66 16.04
N ASP A 410 1.40 -13.55 16.35
CA ASP A 410 0.21 -13.32 17.16
C ASP A 410 0.32 -13.93 18.57
N LYS A 411 1.42 -14.64 18.89
CA LYS A 411 1.63 -15.40 20.13
C LYS A 411 1.52 -14.57 21.41
N THR A 412 1.58 -13.25 21.30
CA THR A 412 1.56 -12.33 22.44
C THR A 412 0.17 -11.86 22.87
N TYR A 413 -0.88 -12.18 22.11
CA TYR A 413 -2.26 -11.85 22.49
C TYR A 413 -2.86 -13.01 23.30
N LYS A 414 -3.19 -12.74 24.58
CA LYS A 414 -3.75 -13.74 25.51
C LYS A 414 -5.17 -14.23 25.12
N SER A 415 -5.91 -13.45 24.33
CA SER A 415 -7.23 -13.85 23.82
C SER A 415 -7.31 -13.63 22.30
N LYS A 416 -7.47 -14.72 21.55
CA LYS A 416 -7.63 -14.70 20.09
C LYS A 416 -9.10 -14.48 19.72
N LYS A 417 -9.70 -13.36 20.13
CA LYS A 417 -11.03 -13.00 19.64
C LYS A 417 -10.89 -12.34 18.27
N TYR A 418 -11.04 -13.13 17.21
CA TYR A 418 -11.23 -12.59 15.86
C TYR A 418 -12.61 -11.93 15.82
N SER A 419 -12.65 -10.60 15.68
CA SER A 419 -13.89 -9.96 15.26
C SER A 419 -14.10 -10.35 13.79
N LEU A 420 -15.17 -11.08 13.52
CA LEU A 420 -15.59 -11.42 12.16
C LEU A 420 -15.71 -10.15 11.31
#